data_AF-A0A933HDA9-F1
#
_entry.id   AF-A0A933HDA9-F1
#
_cell.length_a   1.000
_cell.length_b   1.000
_cell.length_c   1.000
_cell.angle_alpha   90.00
_cell.angle_beta   90.00
_cell.angle_gamma   90.00
#
_symmetry.space_group_name_H-M   'P 1'
#
loop_
_entity.id
_entity.type
_entity.pdbx_description
1 polymer ?
#
loop_
_entity_poly.entity_id
_entity_poly.type
_entity_poly.pdbx_seq_one_letter_code
_entity_poly.pdbx_strand_id
1 'polypeptide(L)' 'MAQQPVIHKNYQIFPGARKKDTGRFEAEAVLSWPTGEGRKRKVMSASYGGDYATEEEAVSAAVERAKSAIEDGRYK' A
#
# COMPACT_ATOMS: atom_id res chain seq x y z
N MET A 1 -9.16 10.83 -2.93
CA MET A 1 -10.44 10.09 -3.04
C MET A 1 -10.32 8.77 -2.26
N ALA A 2 -11.39 8.09 -1.82
CA ALA A 2 -11.23 6.78 -1.18
C ALA A 2 -11.02 5.70 -2.27
N GLN A 3 -9.76 5.41 -2.62
CA GLN A 3 -9.44 4.31 -3.54
C GLN A 3 -9.85 2.97 -2.91
N GLN A 4 -10.44 2.08 -3.72
CA GLN A 4 -10.84 0.76 -3.26
C GLN A 4 -9.61 -0.11 -2.92
N PRO A 5 -9.67 -0.96 -1.89
CA PRO A 5 -8.58 -1.88 -1.58
C PRO A 5 -8.39 -2.89 -2.71
N VAL A 6 -7.12 -3.14 -3.05
CA VAL A 6 -6.71 -4.16 -4.01
C VAL A 6 -6.47 -5.47 -3.27
N ILE A 7 -7.20 -6.52 -3.64
CA ILE A 7 -7.03 -7.86 -3.07
C ILE A 7 -5.92 -8.57 -3.86
N HIS A 8 -4.85 -8.99 -3.17
CA HIS A 8 -3.76 -9.79 -3.74
C HIS A 8 -3.48 -10.99 -2.85
N LYS A 9 -3.81 -12.20 -3.32
CA LYS A 9 -3.73 -13.44 -2.52
C LYS A 9 -4.54 -13.29 -1.22
N ASN A 10 -3.96 -13.62 -0.07
CA ASN A 10 -4.57 -13.42 1.26
C ASN A 10 -4.32 -12.01 1.83
N TYR A 11 -3.77 -11.08 1.04
CA TYR A 11 -3.47 -9.71 1.46
C TYR A 11 -4.49 -8.74 0.85
N GLN A 12 -4.90 -7.75 1.64
CA GLN A 12 -5.63 -6.57 1.18
C GLN A 12 -4.67 -5.38 1.22
N ILE A 13 -4.51 -4.72 0.08
CA ILE A 13 -3.67 -3.54 -0.11
C ILE A 13 -4.60 -2.33 -0.16
N PHE A 14 -4.43 -1.39 0.75
CA PHE A 14 -5.11 -0.09 0.73
C PHE A 14 -4.09 0.93 0.24
N PRO A 15 -3.98 1.15 -1.09
CA PRO A 15 -3.05 2.13 -1.60
C PRO A 15 -3.56 3.53 -1.28
N GLY A 16 -2.61 4.43 -1.06
CA GLY A 16 -2.87 5.83 -0.79
C GLY A 16 -1.78 6.70 -1.40
N ALA A 17 -2.04 7.99 -1.38
CA ALA A 17 -1.08 9.00 -1.80
C ALA A 17 -1.12 10.17 -0.84
N ARG A 18 0.01 10.43 -0.20
CA ARG A 18 0.16 11.55 0.72
C ARG A 18 0.59 12.79 -0.03
N LYS A 19 -0.23 13.85 -0.04
CA LYS A 19 0.18 15.14 -0.59
C LYS A 19 1.25 15.79 0.30
N LYS A 20 2.39 16.16 -0.29
CA LYS A 20 3.48 16.91 0.35
C LYS A 20 3.28 18.42 0.19
N ASP A 21 4.00 19.19 0.98
CA ASP A 21 4.02 20.66 0.92
C ASP A 21 4.48 21.19 -0.45
N THR A 22 5.25 20.39 -1.21
CA THR A 22 5.73 20.71 -2.56
C THR A 22 4.66 20.58 -3.65
N GLY A 23 3.43 20.21 -3.30
CA GLY A 23 2.36 19.93 -4.26
C GLY A 23 2.50 18.56 -4.96
N ARG A 24 3.53 17.78 -4.63
CA ARG A 24 3.72 16.40 -5.10
C ARG A 24 3.09 15.38 -4.16
N PHE A 25 3.03 14.13 -4.60
CA PHE A 25 2.45 13.02 -3.85
C PHE A 25 3.51 11.97 -3.51
N GLU A 26 3.43 11.41 -2.30
CA GLU A 26 4.20 10.24 -1.85
C GLU A 26 3.33 8.98 -1.95
N ALA A 27 3.89 7.90 -2.48
CA ALA A 27 3.22 6.60 -2.52
C ALA A 27 3.22 5.94 -1.14
N GLU A 28 2.03 5.67 -0.60
CA GLU A 28 1.83 4.93 0.64
C GLU A 28 0.88 3.75 0.42
N ALA A 29 1.04 2.67 1.18
CA ALA A 29 0.05 1.60 1.21
C ALA A 29 -0.07 1.03 2.62
N VAL A 30 -1.31 0.70 2.99
CA VAL A 30 -1.57 -0.11 4.18
C VAL A 30 -1.86 -1.54 3.74
N LEU A 31 -1.10 -2.49 4.28
CA LEU A 31 -1.25 -3.92 4.00
C LEU A 31 -1.99 -4.58 5.16
N SER A 32 -3.02 -5.37 4.85
CA SER A 32 -3.78 -6.14 5.83
C SER A 32 -3.77 -7.61 5.45
N TRP A 33 -3.38 -8.49 6.38
CA TRP A 33 -3.39 -9.94 6.17
C TRP A 33 -3.91 -10.71 7.40
N PRO A 34 -4.53 -11.88 7.20
CA PRO A 34 -4.93 -12.72 8.31
C PRO A 34 -3.70 -13.26 9.04
N THR A 35 -3.65 -13.11 10.35
CA THR A 35 -2.73 -13.90 11.18
C THR A 35 -3.44 -15.19 11.54
N GLY A 36 -2.78 -16.34 11.38
CA GLY A 36 -3.35 -17.65 11.73
C GLY A 36 -3.88 -17.76 13.18
N GLU A 37 -3.56 -16.81 14.05
CA GLU A 37 -4.22 -16.57 15.34
C GLU A 37 -5.60 -15.90 15.15
N GLY A 38 -6.65 -16.73 15.08
CA GLY A 38 -8.07 -16.42 15.28
C GLY A 38 -8.54 -14.97 15.03
N ARG A 39 -9.21 -14.72 13.89
CA ARG A 39 -9.87 -13.45 13.50
C ARG A 39 -9.05 -12.15 13.62
N LYS A 40 -7.78 -12.18 14.04
CA LYS A 40 -6.92 -11.00 14.04
C LYS A 40 -6.33 -10.82 12.64
N ARG A 41 -6.40 -9.58 12.14
CA ARG A 41 -5.68 -9.17 10.94
C ARG A 41 -4.48 -8.35 11.39
N LYS A 42 -3.29 -8.65 10.88
CA LYS A 42 -2.13 -7.75 11.02
C LYS A 42 -2.30 -6.64 10.00
N VAL A 43 -2.02 -5.41 10.44
CA VAL A 43 -2.04 -4.22 9.60
C VAL A 43 -0.66 -3.59 9.68
N MET A 44 -0.06 -3.29 8.53
CA MET A 44 1.22 -2.60 8.44
C MET A 44 1.11 -1.46 7.43
N SER A 45 1.67 -0.30 7.76
CA SER A 45 1.80 0.81 6.83
C SER A 45 3.17 0.78 6.19
N ALA A 46 3.23 0.92 4.87
CA ALA A 46 4.45 1.02 4.09
C ALA A 46 4.44 2.34 3.31
N SER A 47 5.45 3.17 3.51
CA SER A 47 5.75 4.27 2.58
C SER A 47 6.81 3.79 1.60
N TYR A 48 6.55 3.95 0.32
CA TYR A 48 7.48 3.56 -0.75
C TYR A 48 8.32 4.75 -1.23
N GLY A 49 8.19 5.91 -0.59
CA GLY A 49 8.81 7.16 -1.04
C GLY A 49 8.35 7.56 -2.45
N GLY A 50 8.99 8.58 -3.00
CA GLY A 50 8.70 9.09 -4.33
C GLY A 50 8.08 10.49 -4.33
N ASP A 51 8.18 11.12 -5.49
CA ASP A 51 7.72 12.48 -5.76
C ASP A 51 6.88 12.46 -7.04
N TYR A 52 5.67 11.91 -6.92
CA TYR A 52 4.74 11.75 -8.03
C TYR A 52 3.98 13.06 -8.29
N ALA A 53 3.71 13.35 -9.56
CA ALA A 53 3.01 14.57 -9.95
C ALA A 53 1.51 14.49 -9.62
N THR A 54 0.93 13.29 -9.69
CA THR A 54 -0.50 13.05 -9.48
C THR A 54 -0.77 12.02 -8.38
N GLU A 55 -1.96 12.11 -7.77
CA GLU A 55 -2.45 11.13 -6.78
C GLU A 55 -2.52 9.73 -7.40
N GLU A 56 -3.02 9.61 -8.63
CA GLU A 56 -3.18 8.33 -9.33
C GLU A 56 -1.85 7.63 -9.61
N GLU A 57 -0.81 8.37 -10.02
CA GLU A 57 0.53 7.79 -10.22
C GLU A 57 1.13 7.29 -8.91
N ALA A 58 1.00 8.06 -7.82
CA ALA A 58 1.47 7.64 -6.49
C ALA A 58 0.76 6.38 -6.02
N VAL A 59 -0.57 6.33 -6.18
CA VAL A 59 -1.40 5.18 -5.80
C VAL A 59 -1.04 3.94 -6.63
N SER A 60 -0.91 4.10 -7.96
CA SER A 60 -0.52 3.00 -8.85
C SER A 60 0.85 2.44 -8.48
N ALA A 61 1.81 3.33 -8.23
CA ALA A 61 3.15 2.93 -7.78
C ALA A 61 3.12 2.24 -6.41
N ALA A 62 2.27 2.71 -5.49
CA ALA A 62 2.11 2.09 -4.17
C ALA A 62 1.60 0.64 -4.29
N VAL A 63 0.64 0.38 -5.20
CA VAL A 63 0.12 -0.97 -5.45
C VAL A 63 1.21 -1.90 -6.00
N GLU A 64 1.94 -1.46 -7.04
CA GLU A 64 2.96 -2.30 -7.66
C GLU A 64 4.12 -2.61 -6.71
N ARG A 65 4.58 -1.61 -5.94
CA ARG A 65 5.59 -1.80 -4.89
C ARG A 65 5.11 -2.73 -3.78
N ALA A 66 3.84 -2.59 -3.37
CA ALA A 66 3.24 -3.46 -2.37
C ALA A 66 3.12 -4.92 -2.83
N LYS A 67 2.70 -5.16 -4.07
CA LYS A 67 2.67 -6.50 -4.67
C LYS A 67 4.07 -7.13 -4.65
N SER A 68 5.08 -6.40 -5.15
CA SER A 68 6.47 -6.86 -5.15
C SER A 68 6.94 -7.23 -3.74
N ALA A 69 6.69 -6.38 -2.74
CA ALA A 69 7.13 -6.64 -1.37
C ALA A 69 6.45 -7.86 -0.72
N ILE A 70 5.19 -8.14 -1.09
CA ILE A 70 4.47 -9.35 -0.66
C ILE A 70 5.06 -10.58 -1.36
N GLU A 71 5.35 -10.49 -2.66
CA GLU A 71 5.92 -11.58 -3.46
C GLU A 71 7.35 -11.93 -3.05
N ASP A 72 8.15 -10.93 -2.67
CA ASP A 72 9.50 -11.08 -2.12
C ASP A 72 9.50 -11.75 -0.72
N GLY A 73 8.32 -12.01 -0.13
CA GLY A 73 8.20 -12.67 1.18
C GLY A 73 8.67 -11.80 2.34
N ARG A 74 8.76 -10.48 2.15
CA ARG A 74 9.19 -9.52 3.18
C ARG A 74 8.21 -9.44 4.35
N TYR A 75 6.98 -9.93 4.15
CA TYR A 75 5.92 -10.03 5.14
C TYR A 75 5.46 -11.49 5.22
N LYS A 76 5.83 -12.21 6.28
CA LYS A 76 5.50 -13.62 6.55
C LYS A 76 4.76 -13.76 7.88
#